data_AF-A0A9E4N081-F1
#
_entry.id   AF-A0A9E4N081-F1
#
_cell.length_a   1.000
_cell.length_b   1.000
_cell.length_c   1.000
_cell.angle_alpha   90.00
_cell.angle_beta   90.00
_cell.angle_gamma   90.00
#
_symmetry.space_group_name_H-M   'P 1'
#
loop_
_entity.id
_entity.type
_entity.pdbx_description
1 polymer ?
#
loop_
_entity_poly.entity_id
_entity_poly.type
_entity_poly.pdbx_seq_one_letter_code
_entity_poly.pdbx_strand_id
1 'polypeptide(L)'
;MPNQGQTYETVETIPNEVRELIVRKLRHHQHIQEKKWVSRAHTAYAMMSVNASTTLPPEQFSRAFAQAALEAYQELTSHAENMAGEWPETVWEVMRSTLEFSNIQLTNGNEIKEILADFTDVKSDYQSLVSHIDPERFKKIVDRQAGRIGIIEKGLISEIHSMIDLKSKEARCGLLNRSKLKQEEFNIFIDEYVLKHRASNQENKDKTDVYNKKMHFECLPYPPKIKDDWFLAISDAVAVFLKNYNRCPTEAELWRTLKKTPLLSYEIESGTHHGEDAVFMGDKGLGKRSFSSRWKRYTENKYTITHN
;
A
#
# COMPACT_ATOMS: atom_id res chain seq x y z
N MET A 1 -35.98 -42.58 -13.78
CA MET A 1 -35.07 -42.57 -12.62
C MET A 1 -34.54 -41.15 -12.49
N PRO A 2 -34.90 -40.40 -11.42
CA PRO A 2 -34.44 -39.04 -11.25
C PRO A 2 -32.96 -39.02 -10.85
N ASN A 3 -32.19 -38.19 -11.56
CA ASN A 3 -30.76 -37.98 -11.37
C ASN A 3 -30.53 -37.47 -9.94
N GLN A 4 -29.84 -38.27 -9.12
CA GLN A 4 -29.50 -37.92 -7.76
C GLN A 4 -28.64 -36.64 -7.75
N GLY A 5 -29.02 -35.72 -6.86
CA GLY A 5 -28.55 -34.33 -6.84
C GLY A 5 -27.03 -34.21 -6.80
N GLN A 6 -26.49 -33.56 -7.83
CA GLN A 6 -25.19 -32.92 -7.73
C GLN A 6 -25.34 -31.79 -6.70
N THR A 7 -24.83 -32.01 -5.49
CA THR A 7 -24.53 -30.93 -4.57
C THR A 7 -23.43 -30.10 -5.22
N TYR A 8 -23.79 -28.93 -5.74
CA TYR A 8 -22.82 -27.95 -6.19
C TYR A 8 -21.97 -27.57 -4.98
N GLU A 9 -20.71 -28.02 -4.96
CA GLU A 9 -19.72 -27.53 -4.01
C GLU A 9 -19.67 -26.01 -4.17
N THR A 10 -20.12 -25.31 -3.14
CA THR A 10 -20.00 -23.86 -3.07
C THR A 10 -18.51 -23.54 -3.13
N VAL A 11 -18.09 -22.92 -4.23
CA VAL A 11 -16.73 -22.38 -4.36
C VAL A 11 -16.52 -21.43 -3.18
N GLU A 12 -15.68 -21.84 -2.23
CA GLU A 12 -15.32 -21.00 -1.08
C GLU A 12 -14.59 -19.76 -1.61
N THR A 13 -15.32 -18.65 -1.64
CA THR A 13 -14.88 -17.32 -2.03
C THR A 13 -14.40 -16.56 -0.80
N ILE A 14 -13.59 -15.52 -0.99
CA ILE A 14 -13.17 -14.64 0.10
C ILE A 14 -14.44 -13.98 0.68
N PRO A 15 -14.69 -14.08 2.00
CA PRO A 15 -15.81 -13.38 2.62
C PRO A 15 -15.79 -11.89 2.27
N ASN A 16 -16.96 -11.36 1.91
CA ASN A 16 -17.10 -9.98 1.43
C ASN A 16 -16.48 -8.96 2.39
N GLU A 17 -16.60 -9.17 3.70
CA GLU A 17 -16.05 -8.29 4.72
C GLU A 17 -14.52 -8.23 4.68
N VAL A 18 -13.87 -9.36 4.38
CA VAL A 18 -12.41 -9.42 4.26
C VAL A 18 -11.96 -8.83 2.93
N ARG A 19 -12.69 -9.10 1.85
CA ARG A 19 -12.46 -8.45 0.54
C ARG A 19 -12.53 -6.93 0.67
N GLU A 20 -13.56 -6.40 1.33
CA GLU A 20 -13.68 -4.96 1.59
C GLU A 20 -12.55 -4.40 2.46
N LEU A 21 -12.08 -5.16 3.44
CA LEU A 21 -10.95 -4.76 4.29
C LEU A 21 -9.65 -4.68 3.48
N ILE A 22 -9.38 -5.68 2.64
CA ILE A 22 -8.25 -5.71 1.71
C ILE A 22 -8.28 -4.47 0.82
N VAL A 23 -9.39 -4.25 0.10
CA VAL A 23 -9.57 -3.11 -0.83
C VAL A 23 -9.34 -1.78 -0.11
N ARG A 24 -9.82 -1.64 1.12
CA ARG A 24 -9.62 -0.42 1.91
C ARG A 24 -8.17 -0.21 2.34
N LYS A 25 -7.48 -1.25 2.79
CA LYS A 25 -6.05 -1.19 3.11
C LYS A 25 -5.25 -0.82 1.85
N LEU A 26 -5.55 -1.42 0.71
CA LEU A 26 -4.88 -1.13 -0.57
C LEU A 26 -5.08 0.34 -0.99
N ARG A 27 -6.31 0.86 -0.93
CA ARG A 27 -6.58 2.29 -1.21
C ARG A 27 -5.83 3.23 -0.26
N HIS A 28 -5.72 2.85 1.01
CA HIS A 28 -4.94 3.63 1.98
C HIS A 28 -3.45 3.67 1.63
N HIS A 29 -2.86 2.52 1.29
CA HIS A 29 -1.47 2.45 0.83
C HIS A 29 -1.26 3.24 -0.47
N GLN A 30 -2.20 3.17 -1.41
CA GLN A 30 -2.15 3.93 -2.65
C GLN A 30 -2.10 5.44 -2.37
N HIS A 31 -2.97 5.94 -1.48
CA HIS A 31 -2.98 7.35 -1.09
C HIS A 31 -1.67 7.80 -0.42
N ILE A 32 -1.07 6.95 0.41
CA ILE A 32 0.25 7.23 1.02
C ILE A 32 1.32 7.37 -0.08
N GLN A 33 1.32 6.45 -1.05
CA GLN A 33 2.27 6.46 -2.15
C GLN A 33 2.10 7.70 -3.04
N GLU A 34 0.86 8.08 -3.34
CA GLU A 34 0.55 9.31 -4.10
C GLU A 34 1.08 10.57 -3.39
N LYS A 35 0.95 10.66 -2.07
CA LYS A 35 1.52 11.78 -1.30
C LYS A 35 3.05 11.83 -1.38
N LYS A 36 3.70 10.67 -1.21
CA LYS A 36 5.18 10.56 -1.34
C LYS A 36 5.61 11.00 -2.74
N TRP A 37 4.83 10.63 -3.75
CA TRP A 37 5.06 11.04 -5.13
C TRP A 37 4.99 12.55 -5.33
N VAL A 38 3.89 13.17 -4.91
CA VAL A 38 3.70 14.63 -5.04
C VAL A 38 4.85 15.38 -4.37
N SER A 39 5.28 14.92 -3.20
CA SER A 39 6.44 15.51 -2.51
C SER A 39 7.71 15.40 -3.34
N ARG A 40 8.00 14.26 -3.94
CA ARG A 40 9.20 14.06 -4.77
C ARG A 40 9.17 14.86 -6.06
N ALA A 41 8.01 14.93 -6.72
CA ALA A 41 7.82 15.78 -7.88
C ALA A 41 8.13 17.24 -7.55
N HIS A 42 7.62 17.75 -6.42
CA HIS A 42 7.95 19.09 -5.94
C HIS A 42 9.46 19.26 -5.65
N THR A 43 10.11 18.27 -5.03
CA THR A 43 11.57 18.30 -4.78
C THR A 43 12.37 18.35 -6.08
N ALA A 44 12.07 17.49 -7.06
CA ALA A 44 12.75 17.48 -8.35
C ALA A 44 12.60 18.83 -9.08
N TYR A 45 11.40 19.42 -9.03
CA TYR A 45 11.15 20.75 -9.59
C TYR A 45 11.93 21.85 -8.87
N ALA A 46 12.02 21.78 -7.55
CA ALA A 46 12.81 22.73 -6.76
C ALA A 46 14.31 22.60 -7.10
N MET A 47 14.84 21.37 -7.19
CA MET A 47 16.23 21.11 -7.54
C MET A 47 16.56 21.59 -8.96
N MET A 48 15.69 21.35 -9.94
CA MET A 48 15.85 21.90 -11.30
C MET A 48 15.97 23.43 -11.26
N SER A 49 15.12 24.11 -10.48
CA SER A 49 15.17 25.57 -10.32
C SER A 49 16.47 26.05 -9.69
N VAL A 50 16.99 25.33 -8.69
CA VAL A 50 18.26 25.66 -8.01
C VAL A 50 19.45 25.43 -8.94
N ASN A 51 19.50 24.28 -9.62
CA ASN A 51 20.57 23.93 -10.55
C ASN A 51 20.59 24.86 -11.77
N ALA A 52 19.43 25.33 -12.19
CA ALA A 52 19.33 26.37 -13.21
C ALA A 52 19.78 27.74 -12.70
N SER A 53 19.81 28.00 -11.39
CA SER A 53 20.17 29.31 -10.84
C SER A 53 21.63 29.41 -10.39
N THR A 54 22.41 28.31 -10.46
CA THR A 54 23.83 28.34 -10.11
C THR A 54 24.63 29.08 -11.20
N THR A 55 25.64 29.84 -10.76
CA THR A 55 26.43 30.79 -11.55
C THR A 55 27.26 30.10 -12.63
N LEU A 56 26.63 29.71 -13.72
CA LEU A 56 27.29 29.31 -14.94
C LEU A 56 27.53 30.53 -15.83
N PRO A 57 28.59 30.53 -16.66
CA PRO A 57 28.76 31.53 -17.70
C PRO A 57 27.52 31.57 -18.61
N PRO A 58 27.10 32.76 -19.10
CA PRO A 58 25.91 32.90 -19.95
C PRO A 58 25.88 31.95 -21.16
N GLU A 59 27.06 31.66 -21.71
CA GLU A 59 27.25 30.79 -22.89
C GLU A 59 26.94 29.30 -22.62
N GLN A 60 27.04 28.85 -21.37
CA GLN A 60 26.76 27.46 -20.98
C GLN A 60 25.38 27.29 -20.34
N PHE A 61 24.73 28.40 -20.05
CA PHE A 61 23.50 28.46 -19.27
C PHE A 61 22.34 27.71 -19.94
N SER A 62 22.07 28.00 -21.21
CA SER A 62 21.05 27.34 -22.02
C SER A 62 21.20 25.81 -22.03
N ARG A 63 22.43 25.33 -22.23
CA ARG A 63 22.73 23.90 -22.27
C ARG A 63 22.56 23.23 -20.90
N ALA A 64 23.02 23.89 -19.84
CA ALA A 64 22.87 23.40 -18.48
C ALA A 64 21.40 23.35 -18.03
N PHE A 65 20.59 24.34 -18.42
CA PHE A 65 19.16 24.33 -18.17
C PHE A 65 18.45 23.17 -18.88
N ALA A 66 18.74 22.96 -20.16
CA ALA A 66 18.19 21.84 -20.92
C ALA A 66 18.54 20.49 -20.29
N GLN A 67 19.81 20.33 -19.89
CA GLN A 67 20.29 19.14 -19.22
C GLN A 67 19.60 18.93 -17.86
N ALA A 68 19.52 19.97 -17.02
CA ALA A 68 18.87 19.88 -15.71
C ALA A 68 17.38 19.55 -15.81
N ALA A 69 16.67 20.11 -16.79
CA ALA A 69 15.27 19.78 -17.04
C ALA A 69 15.10 18.31 -17.47
N LEU A 70 15.97 17.83 -18.34
CA LEU A 70 15.94 16.45 -18.80
C LEU A 70 16.28 15.46 -17.67
N GLU A 71 17.30 15.75 -16.87
CA GLU A 71 17.70 14.95 -15.71
C GLU A 71 16.59 14.88 -14.66
N ALA A 72 15.98 16.01 -14.32
CA ALA A 72 14.87 16.04 -13.38
C ALA A 72 13.67 15.21 -13.89
N TYR A 73 13.38 15.26 -15.18
CA TYR A 73 12.33 14.43 -15.76
C TYR A 73 12.69 12.94 -15.73
N GLN A 74 13.94 12.60 -16.07
CA GLN A 74 14.45 11.22 -16.02
C GLN A 74 14.46 10.63 -14.62
N GLU A 75 14.76 11.43 -13.59
CA GLU A 75 14.68 11.01 -12.20
C GLU A 75 13.24 10.67 -11.82
N LEU A 76 12.28 11.53 -12.18
CA LEU A 76 10.87 11.28 -11.96
C LEU A 76 10.38 10.02 -12.69
N THR A 77 10.77 9.82 -13.95
CA THR A 77 10.36 8.62 -14.69
C THR A 77 10.97 7.35 -14.09
N SER A 78 12.26 7.38 -13.73
CA SER A 78 12.97 6.24 -13.15
C SER A 78 12.36 5.83 -11.80
N HIS A 79 12.01 6.82 -10.99
CA HIS A 79 11.36 6.55 -9.72
C HIS A 79 9.97 5.90 -9.92
N ALA A 80 9.23 6.34 -10.93
CA ALA A 80 7.89 5.79 -11.21
C ALA A 80 7.99 4.34 -11.65
N GLU A 81 8.97 4.06 -12.52
CA GLU A 81 9.25 2.72 -12.99
C GLU A 81 9.62 1.77 -11.86
N ASN A 82 10.42 2.24 -10.89
CA ASN A 82 10.76 1.43 -9.71
C ASN A 82 9.51 1.17 -8.87
N MET A 83 8.69 2.19 -8.60
CA MET A 83 7.45 2.04 -7.84
C MET A 83 6.45 1.12 -8.53
N ALA A 84 6.29 1.22 -9.85
CA ALA A 84 5.43 0.30 -10.60
C ALA A 84 5.91 -1.16 -10.50
N GLY A 85 7.21 -1.37 -10.29
CA GLY A 85 7.76 -2.70 -10.00
C GLY A 85 7.54 -3.18 -8.57
N GLU A 86 7.57 -2.28 -7.59
CA GLU A 86 7.40 -2.58 -6.15
C GLU A 86 5.92 -2.67 -5.73
N TRP A 87 5.02 -2.02 -6.49
CA TRP A 87 3.61 -1.92 -6.13
C TRP A 87 2.88 -3.28 -6.08
N PRO A 88 3.04 -4.19 -7.05
CA PRO A 88 2.44 -5.53 -6.97
C PRO A 88 2.83 -6.30 -5.70
N GLU A 89 4.07 -6.15 -5.23
CA GLU A 89 4.54 -6.74 -3.98
C GLU A 89 3.80 -6.16 -2.78
N THR A 90 3.68 -4.83 -2.72
CA THR A 90 2.92 -4.16 -1.66
C THR A 90 1.46 -4.62 -1.65
N VAL A 91 0.84 -4.74 -2.82
CA VAL A 91 -0.55 -5.21 -2.97
C VAL A 91 -0.67 -6.64 -2.44
N TRP A 92 0.23 -7.53 -2.85
CA TRP A 92 0.28 -8.91 -2.38
C TRP A 92 0.46 -9.01 -0.86
N GLU A 93 1.40 -8.26 -0.29
CA GLU A 93 1.68 -8.26 1.14
C GLU A 93 0.46 -7.84 1.99
N VAL A 94 -0.27 -6.81 1.53
CA VAL A 94 -1.51 -6.37 2.17
C VAL A 94 -2.59 -7.45 2.09
N MET A 95 -2.75 -8.10 0.94
CA MET A 95 -3.71 -9.20 0.78
C MET A 95 -3.36 -10.38 1.67
N ARG A 96 -2.13 -10.89 1.55
CA ARG A 96 -1.62 -12.04 2.29
C ARG A 96 -1.74 -11.82 3.79
N SER A 97 -1.25 -10.70 4.31
CA SER A 97 -1.34 -10.39 5.74
C SER A 97 -2.77 -10.34 6.25
N THR A 98 -3.71 -9.82 5.45
CA THR A 98 -5.12 -9.73 5.81
C THR A 98 -5.82 -11.10 5.79
N LEU A 99 -5.47 -11.96 4.83
CA LEU A 99 -5.99 -13.33 4.73
C LEU A 99 -5.47 -14.19 5.88
N GLU A 100 -4.17 -14.13 6.16
CA GLU A 100 -3.55 -14.81 7.29
C GLU A 100 -4.15 -14.33 8.63
N PHE A 101 -4.32 -13.02 8.78
CA PHE A 101 -4.95 -12.43 9.96
C PHE A 101 -6.37 -12.95 10.18
N SER A 102 -7.13 -13.09 9.09
CA SER A 102 -8.53 -13.54 9.13
C SER A 102 -8.67 -15.06 9.18
N ASN A 103 -7.54 -15.79 9.18
CA ASN A 103 -7.48 -17.25 9.06
C ASN A 103 -8.28 -17.78 7.86
N ILE A 104 -8.33 -17.01 6.76
CA ILE A 104 -9.01 -17.43 5.54
C ILE A 104 -8.08 -18.33 4.76
N GLN A 105 -8.61 -19.48 4.41
CA GLN A 105 -7.92 -20.45 3.59
C GLN A 105 -8.43 -20.32 2.17
N LEU A 106 -7.53 -20.04 1.25
CA LEU A 106 -7.89 -19.89 -0.14
C LEU A 106 -7.99 -21.26 -0.78
N THR A 107 -9.15 -21.54 -1.34
CA THR A 107 -9.32 -22.70 -2.20
C THR A 107 -8.86 -22.40 -3.62
N ASN A 108 -8.84 -21.15 -4.08
CA ASN A 108 -8.36 -20.77 -5.41
C ASN A 108 -7.67 -19.39 -5.37
N GLY A 109 -6.86 -19.09 -6.38
CA GLY A 109 -6.14 -17.82 -6.48
C GLY A 109 -6.84 -16.75 -7.33
N ASN A 110 -7.95 -17.08 -8.00
CA ASN A 110 -8.52 -16.20 -9.04
C ASN A 110 -9.00 -14.87 -8.47
N GLU A 111 -9.71 -14.88 -7.35
CA GLU A 111 -10.23 -13.66 -6.73
C GLU A 111 -9.10 -12.73 -6.25
N ILE A 112 -7.99 -13.30 -5.80
CA ILE A 112 -6.80 -12.52 -5.43
C ILE A 112 -6.11 -11.96 -6.66
N LYS A 113 -5.98 -12.75 -7.72
CA LYS A 113 -5.40 -12.30 -8.99
C LYS A 113 -6.22 -11.18 -9.60
N GLU A 114 -7.54 -11.21 -9.45
CA GLU A 114 -8.44 -10.12 -9.83
C GLU A 114 -8.19 -8.87 -8.99
N ILE A 115 -8.10 -8.98 -7.66
CA ILE A 115 -7.78 -7.83 -6.80
C ILE A 115 -6.37 -7.29 -7.11
N LEU A 116 -5.38 -8.17 -7.33
CA LEU A 116 -4.05 -7.78 -7.75
C LEU A 116 -4.15 -6.97 -9.05
N ALA A 117 -4.82 -7.53 -10.06
CA ALA A 117 -5.02 -6.87 -11.33
C ALA A 117 -5.74 -5.52 -11.18
N ASP A 118 -6.79 -5.41 -10.38
CA ASP A 118 -7.52 -4.15 -10.19
C ASP A 118 -6.63 -3.03 -9.62
N PHE A 119 -5.64 -3.40 -8.79
CA PHE A 119 -4.73 -2.44 -8.15
C PHE A 119 -3.38 -2.30 -8.87
N THR A 120 -2.99 -3.22 -9.75
CA THR A 120 -1.73 -3.17 -10.52
C THR A 120 -1.93 -2.84 -12.00
N ASP A 121 -3.11 -3.17 -12.55
CA ASP A 121 -3.44 -2.88 -13.94
C ASP A 121 -3.49 -1.38 -14.10
N VAL A 122 -2.60 -0.92 -14.96
CA VAL A 122 -2.47 0.48 -15.29
C VAL A 122 -3.76 0.96 -15.97
N LYS A 123 -4.59 0.07 -16.54
CA LYS A 123 -5.80 0.40 -17.31
C LYS A 123 -6.96 1.02 -16.53
N SER A 124 -7.17 0.70 -15.26
CA SER A 124 -8.43 1.06 -14.57
C SER A 124 -8.43 2.45 -13.94
N ASP A 125 -7.28 2.98 -13.54
CA ASP A 125 -7.10 4.35 -13.06
C ASP A 125 -5.67 4.85 -13.36
N TYR A 126 -5.35 4.95 -14.67
CA TYR A 126 -4.16 5.58 -15.26
C TYR A 126 -3.85 7.01 -14.74
N GLN A 127 -4.65 7.55 -13.82
CA GLN A 127 -4.69 8.94 -13.40
C GLN A 127 -3.84 9.29 -12.18
N SER A 128 -3.26 8.38 -11.41
CA SER A 128 -2.38 8.82 -10.30
C SER A 128 -0.90 8.73 -10.66
N LEU A 129 -0.35 7.54 -10.88
CA LEU A 129 1.09 7.38 -11.19
C LEU A 129 1.51 8.07 -12.49
N VAL A 130 0.74 7.94 -13.57
CA VAL A 130 1.10 8.51 -14.89
C VAL A 130 0.73 9.99 -14.99
N SER A 131 -0.29 10.47 -14.29
CA SER A 131 -0.60 11.91 -14.26
C SER A 131 0.47 12.73 -13.55
N HIS A 132 1.26 12.08 -12.70
CA HIS A 132 2.35 12.77 -12.02
C HIS A 132 3.66 12.78 -12.80
N ILE A 133 3.75 11.97 -13.86
CA ILE A 133 4.74 12.09 -14.95
C ILE A 133 4.06 12.72 -16.17
N ASP A 134 3.18 13.70 -15.94
CA ASP A 134 2.51 14.41 -17.02
C ASP A 134 3.53 15.30 -17.75
N PRO A 135 3.89 14.96 -19.02
CA PRO A 135 4.84 15.74 -19.77
C PRO A 135 4.35 17.18 -19.98
N GLU A 136 3.04 17.40 -20.11
CA GLU A 136 2.48 18.73 -20.33
C GLU A 136 2.60 19.62 -19.09
N ARG A 137 2.36 19.04 -17.90
CA ARG A 137 2.61 19.74 -16.65
C ARG A 137 4.09 20.07 -16.47
N PHE A 138 4.98 19.15 -16.83
CA PHE A 138 6.42 19.38 -16.74
C PHE A 138 6.89 20.48 -17.69
N LYS A 139 6.47 20.45 -18.96
CA LYS A 139 6.74 21.48 -19.97
C LYS A 139 6.32 22.87 -19.48
N LYS A 140 5.13 23.01 -18.88
CA LYS A 140 4.69 24.29 -18.29
C LYS A 140 5.61 24.81 -17.18
N ILE A 141 6.23 23.92 -16.41
CA ILE A 141 7.19 24.29 -15.37
C ILE A 141 8.51 24.74 -16.01
N VAL A 142 8.99 24.02 -17.02
CA VAL A 142 10.16 24.38 -17.82
C VAL A 142 9.96 25.77 -18.45
N ASP A 143 8.84 26.01 -19.12
CA ASP A 143 8.49 27.31 -19.73
C ASP A 143 8.56 28.45 -18.71
N ARG A 144 7.94 28.26 -17.53
CA ARG A 144 7.95 29.26 -16.46
C ARG A 144 9.35 29.56 -15.95
N GLN A 145 10.19 28.54 -15.80
CA GLN A 145 11.56 28.71 -15.31
C GLN A 145 12.46 29.34 -16.37
N ALA A 146 12.33 28.92 -17.64
CA ALA A 146 13.01 29.55 -18.76
C ALA A 146 12.71 31.05 -18.83
N GLY A 147 11.43 31.43 -18.68
CA GLY A 147 11.00 32.83 -18.63
C GLY A 147 11.57 33.61 -17.45
N ARG A 148 11.67 32.99 -16.26
CA ARG A 148 12.26 33.63 -15.07
C ARG A 148 13.75 33.93 -15.22
N ILE A 149 14.47 33.06 -15.92
CA ILE A 149 15.92 33.18 -16.05
C ILE A 149 16.34 33.87 -17.35
N GLY A 150 15.39 34.28 -18.20
CA GLY A 150 15.66 35.02 -19.42
C GLY A 150 16.16 34.14 -20.58
N ILE A 151 15.86 32.84 -20.56
CA ILE A 151 16.07 31.96 -21.72
C ILE A 151 14.97 32.28 -22.75
N ILE A 152 15.35 32.90 -23.87
CA ILE A 152 14.41 33.35 -24.91
C ILE A 152 14.56 32.55 -26.22
N GLU A 153 15.56 31.66 -26.31
CA GLU A 153 15.78 30.84 -27.50
C GLU A 153 14.64 29.84 -27.70
N LYS A 154 13.67 30.21 -28.55
CA LYS A 154 12.51 29.37 -28.88
C LYS A 154 12.92 27.98 -29.39
N GLY A 155 14.06 27.87 -30.07
CA GLY A 155 14.61 26.60 -30.55
C GLY A 155 14.94 25.64 -29.40
N LEU A 156 15.61 26.13 -28.37
CA LEU A 156 16.01 25.34 -27.20
C LEU A 156 14.80 24.80 -26.42
N ILE A 157 13.79 25.63 -26.18
CA ILE A 157 12.57 25.20 -25.46
C ILE A 157 11.83 24.11 -26.25
N SER A 158 11.73 24.27 -27.57
CA SER A 158 11.13 23.25 -28.45
C SER A 158 11.91 21.93 -28.43
N GLU A 159 13.24 22.01 -28.39
CA GLU A 159 14.12 20.83 -28.26
C GLU A 159 13.90 20.13 -26.92
N ILE A 160 13.88 20.87 -25.81
CA ILE A 160 13.60 20.33 -24.47
C ILE A 160 12.22 19.64 -24.44
N HIS A 161 11.19 20.26 -25.02
CA HIS A 161 9.85 19.66 -25.10
C HIS A 161 9.84 18.35 -25.88
N SER A 162 10.57 18.30 -27.00
CA SER A 162 10.71 17.09 -27.81
C SER A 162 11.42 15.97 -27.05
N MET A 163 12.46 16.30 -26.28
CA MET A 163 13.16 15.34 -25.42
C MET A 163 12.28 14.83 -24.28
N ILE A 164 11.50 15.70 -23.64
CA ILE A 164 10.53 15.31 -22.61
C ILE A 164 9.47 14.37 -23.19
N ASP A 165 8.96 14.64 -24.39
CA ASP A 165 7.98 13.76 -25.05
C ASP A 165 8.54 12.38 -25.37
N LEU A 166 9.77 12.34 -25.88
CA LEU A 166 10.46 11.08 -26.13
C LEU A 166 10.64 10.29 -24.83
N LYS A 167 11.15 10.93 -23.78
CA LYS A 167 11.34 10.29 -22.46
C LYS A 167 10.03 9.88 -21.82
N SER A 168 8.96 10.63 -22.01
CA SER A 168 7.62 10.27 -21.54
C SER A 168 7.13 8.97 -22.16
N LYS A 169 7.33 8.82 -23.49
CA LYS A 169 6.97 7.58 -24.21
C LYS A 169 7.80 6.40 -23.74
N GLU A 170 9.10 6.57 -23.61
CA GLU A 170 10.01 5.53 -23.07
C GLU A 170 9.57 5.08 -21.68
N ALA A 171 9.34 6.04 -20.77
CA ALA A 171 8.91 5.79 -19.41
C ALA A 171 7.56 5.07 -19.34
N ARG A 172 6.59 5.46 -20.18
CA ARG A 172 5.28 4.78 -20.24
C ARG A 172 5.41 3.31 -20.64
N CYS A 173 6.26 3.02 -21.62
CA CYS A 173 6.55 1.64 -22.01
C CYS A 173 7.26 0.89 -20.87
N GLY A 174 8.25 1.52 -20.23
CA GLY A 174 8.97 0.95 -19.08
C GLY A 174 8.04 0.60 -17.92
N LEU A 175 7.16 1.53 -17.54
CA LEU A 175 6.13 1.36 -16.51
C LEU A 175 5.20 0.17 -16.79
N LEU A 176 4.63 0.12 -17.99
CA LEU A 176 3.72 -0.94 -18.40
C LEU A 176 4.41 -2.31 -18.38
N ASN A 177 5.61 -2.39 -18.94
CA ASN A 177 6.36 -3.65 -19.01
C ASN A 177 6.76 -4.13 -17.62
N ARG A 178 7.26 -3.24 -16.74
CA ARG A 178 7.64 -3.60 -15.37
C ARG A 178 6.44 -4.03 -14.53
N SER A 179 5.34 -3.26 -14.57
CA SER A 179 4.12 -3.61 -13.84
C SER A 179 3.59 -4.97 -14.27
N LYS A 180 3.49 -5.21 -15.58
CA LYS A 180 3.01 -6.49 -16.12
C LYS A 180 3.91 -7.66 -15.74
N LEU A 181 5.23 -7.51 -15.88
CA LEU A 181 6.20 -8.54 -15.51
C LEU A 181 6.07 -8.91 -14.03
N LYS A 182 5.97 -7.90 -13.16
CA LYS A 182 5.82 -8.10 -11.71
C LYS A 182 4.46 -8.70 -11.36
N GLN A 183 3.39 -8.30 -12.03
CA GLN A 183 2.07 -8.91 -11.87
C GLN A 183 2.10 -10.41 -12.22
N GLU A 184 2.75 -10.79 -13.32
CA GLU A 184 2.93 -12.19 -13.70
C GLU A 184 3.73 -12.98 -12.65
N GLU A 185 4.81 -12.40 -12.12
CA GLU A 185 5.59 -12.97 -11.00
C GLU A 185 4.73 -13.22 -9.76
N PHE A 186 3.91 -12.23 -9.35
CA PHE A 186 3.04 -12.38 -8.19
C PHE A 186 1.85 -13.32 -8.44
N ASN A 187 1.37 -13.46 -9.67
CA ASN A 187 0.39 -14.49 -10.00
C ASN A 187 0.91 -15.91 -9.73
N ILE A 188 2.21 -16.16 -9.95
CA ILE A 188 2.87 -17.42 -9.61
C ILE A 188 2.94 -17.57 -8.09
N PHE A 189 3.37 -16.53 -7.37
CA PHE A 189 3.42 -16.57 -5.90
C PHE A 189 2.05 -16.82 -5.26
N ILE A 190 0.98 -16.25 -5.82
CA ILE A 190 -0.39 -16.51 -5.37
C ILE A 190 -0.74 -17.99 -5.55
N ASP A 191 -0.41 -18.59 -6.71
CA ASP A 191 -0.67 -20.01 -6.95
C ASP A 191 0.11 -20.91 -5.99
N GLU A 192 1.39 -20.62 -5.77
CA GLU A 192 2.22 -21.32 -4.79
C GLU A 192 1.65 -21.23 -3.37
N TYR A 193 1.20 -20.03 -2.98
CA TYR A 193 0.56 -19.80 -1.69
C TYR A 193 -0.72 -20.64 -1.53
N VAL A 194 -1.59 -20.65 -2.54
CA VAL A 194 -2.83 -21.46 -2.55
C VAL A 194 -2.51 -22.95 -2.45
N LEU A 195 -1.53 -23.45 -3.22
CA LEU A 195 -1.11 -24.85 -3.17
C LEU A 195 -0.58 -25.25 -1.77
N LYS A 196 0.25 -24.40 -1.15
CA LYS A 196 0.79 -24.64 0.19
C LYS A 196 -0.31 -24.71 1.26
N HIS A 197 -1.30 -23.82 1.18
CA HIS A 197 -2.45 -23.84 2.09
C HIS A 197 -3.32 -25.08 1.89
N ARG A 198 -3.58 -25.48 0.64
CA ARG A 198 -4.32 -26.73 0.35
C ARG A 198 -3.60 -27.97 0.90
N ALA A 199 -2.28 -28.08 0.71
CA ALA A 199 -1.49 -29.21 1.23
C ALA A 199 -1.49 -29.26 2.76
N SER A 200 -1.30 -28.11 3.40
CA SER A 200 -1.32 -27.99 4.87
C SER A 200 -2.69 -28.36 5.46
N ASN A 201 -3.77 -28.07 4.74
CA ASN A 201 -5.13 -28.45 5.12
C ASN A 201 -5.37 -29.94 5.01
N GLN A 202 -4.82 -30.59 4.00
CA GLN A 202 -4.94 -32.03 3.84
C GLN A 202 -4.22 -32.74 5.00
N GLU A 203 -3.00 -32.33 5.32
CA GLU A 203 -2.26 -32.86 6.48
C GLU A 203 -2.91 -32.55 7.83
N ASN A 204 -3.51 -31.36 7.98
CA ASN A 204 -4.20 -30.98 9.20
C ASN A 204 -5.54 -31.71 9.33
N LYS A 205 -6.29 -31.96 8.25
CA LYS A 205 -7.53 -32.75 8.29
C LYS A 205 -7.27 -34.15 8.81
N ASP A 206 -6.13 -34.75 8.45
CA ASP A 206 -5.69 -36.05 8.96
C ASP A 206 -5.29 -36.01 10.47
N LYS A 207 -5.00 -34.83 11.02
CA LYS A 207 -4.62 -34.62 12.44
C LYS A 207 -5.71 -34.00 13.32
N THR A 208 -6.64 -33.23 12.75
CA THR A 208 -7.64 -32.44 13.49
C THR A 208 -8.88 -33.22 13.89
N ASP A 209 -9.13 -34.39 13.31
CA ASP A 209 -10.10 -35.36 13.86
C ASP A 209 -9.72 -35.83 15.28
N VAL A 210 -8.49 -35.57 15.73
CA VAL A 210 -8.01 -35.92 17.08
C VAL A 210 -7.99 -34.72 18.05
N TYR A 211 -8.01 -33.46 17.58
CA TYR A 211 -7.71 -32.28 18.42
C TYR A 211 -8.75 -31.14 18.45
N ASN A 212 -9.72 -31.06 17.53
CA ASN A 212 -10.62 -29.89 17.43
C ASN A 212 -11.85 -29.92 18.36
N LYS A 213 -11.63 -30.10 19.68
CA LYS A 213 -12.68 -29.91 20.69
C LYS A 213 -12.44 -28.74 21.66
N LYS A 214 -11.44 -27.85 21.50
CA LYS A 214 -11.15 -26.93 22.64
C LYS A 214 -10.49 -25.56 22.48
N MET A 215 -10.42 -24.91 21.31
CA MET A 215 -9.99 -23.49 21.27
C MET A 215 -10.95 -22.62 20.45
N HIS A 216 -11.95 -22.06 21.14
CA HIS A 216 -12.74 -20.95 20.63
C HIS A 216 -11.88 -19.67 20.55
N PHE A 217 -11.88 -19.03 19.38
CA PHE A 217 -11.24 -17.74 19.07
C PHE A 217 -11.97 -16.54 19.74
N GLU A 218 -12.09 -16.52 21.07
CA GLU A 218 -12.75 -15.42 21.81
C GLU A 218 -11.90 -14.14 21.94
N CYS A 219 -10.71 -14.12 21.32
CA CYS A 219 -9.69 -13.10 21.55
C CYS A 219 -9.64 -11.96 20.52
N LEU A 220 -10.31 -12.10 19.38
CA LEU A 220 -10.33 -11.04 18.37
C LEU A 220 -11.45 -10.06 18.69
N PRO A 221 -11.13 -8.78 18.90
CA PRO A 221 -12.16 -7.81 19.27
C PRO A 221 -13.06 -7.54 18.06
N TYR A 222 -14.37 -7.48 18.29
CA TYR A 222 -15.32 -7.11 17.24
C TYR A 222 -15.00 -5.71 16.72
N PRO A 223 -15.09 -5.48 15.40
CA PRO A 223 -14.90 -4.15 14.85
C PRO A 223 -15.92 -3.17 15.47
N PRO A 224 -15.51 -2.05 16.08
CA PRO A 224 -16.40 -1.02 16.57
C PRO A 224 -17.13 -0.39 15.39
N LYS A 225 -18.29 0.21 15.68
CA LYS A 225 -19.12 0.89 14.67
C LYS A 225 -18.37 2.02 13.93
N ILE A 226 -17.37 2.62 14.56
CA ILE A 226 -16.52 3.68 13.97
C ILE A 226 -15.11 3.12 13.78
N LYS A 227 -14.72 2.91 12.53
CA LYS A 227 -13.38 2.42 12.14
C LYS A 227 -12.50 3.62 11.76
N ASP A 228 -11.55 4.01 12.61
CA ASP A 228 -10.50 4.98 12.27
C ASP A 228 -9.17 4.26 11.90
N ASP A 229 -8.15 4.97 11.41
CA ASP A 229 -6.89 4.31 10.99
C ASP A 229 -6.19 3.61 12.17
N TRP A 230 -6.31 4.19 13.36
CA TRP A 230 -5.87 3.57 14.62
C TRP A 230 -6.57 2.25 14.88
N PHE A 231 -7.79 2.06 14.35
CA PHE A 231 -8.49 0.81 14.53
C PHE A 231 -7.73 -0.36 13.88
N LEU A 232 -7.21 -0.14 12.67
CA LEU A 232 -6.51 -1.16 11.91
C LEU A 232 -5.16 -1.50 12.57
N ALA A 233 -4.42 -0.49 13.02
CA ALA A 233 -3.14 -0.70 13.69
C ALA A 233 -3.28 -1.48 15.02
N ILE A 234 -4.28 -1.15 15.84
CA ILE A 234 -4.53 -1.88 17.10
C ILE A 234 -4.95 -3.33 16.81
N SER A 235 -5.82 -3.53 15.81
CA SER A 235 -6.27 -4.87 15.39
C SER A 235 -5.10 -5.74 14.94
N ASP A 236 -4.28 -5.24 14.01
CA ASP A 236 -3.12 -5.96 13.50
C ASP A 236 -2.10 -6.25 14.62
N ALA A 237 -1.91 -5.33 15.57
CA ALA A 237 -1.01 -5.52 16.71
C ALA A 237 -1.50 -6.61 17.67
N VAL A 238 -2.83 -6.76 17.86
CA VAL A 238 -3.41 -7.87 18.63
C VAL A 238 -3.12 -9.21 17.97
N ALA A 239 -3.27 -9.32 16.64
CA ALA A 239 -2.99 -10.59 15.97
C ALA A 239 -1.52 -10.95 15.97
N VAL A 240 -0.62 -9.98 15.79
CA VAL A 240 0.82 -10.24 15.94
C VAL A 240 1.12 -10.75 17.35
N PHE A 241 0.51 -10.17 18.37
CA PHE A 241 0.66 -10.64 19.75
C PHE A 241 0.11 -12.06 19.93
N LEU A 242 -1.11 -12.33 19.44
CA LEU A 242 -1.75 -13.64 19.55
C LEU A 242 -0.92 -14.73 18.84
N LYS A 243 -0.40 -14.45 17.65
CA LYS A 243 0.48 -15.35 16.89
C LYS A 243 1.76 -15.68 17.67
N ASN A 244 2.36 -14.68 18.32
CA ASN A 244 3.64 -14.85 19.02
C ASN A 244 3.50 -15.49 20.41
N TYR A 245 2.38 -15.26 21.11
CA TYR A 245 2.21 -15.65 22.51
C TYR A 245 1.08 -16.65 22.75
N ASN A 246 0.33 -17.03 21.72
CA ASN A 246 -0.84 -17.91 21.78
C ASN A 246 -1.87 -17.51 22.87
N ARG A 247 -2.01 -16.20 23.12
CA ARG A 247 -3.00 -15.61 24.04
C ARG A 247 -3.35 -14.17 23.67
N CYS A 248 -4.49 -13.68 24.15
CA CYS A 248 -4.83 -12.26 24.11
C CYS A 248 -3.78 -11.40 24.83
N PRO A 249 -3.38 -10.24 24.26
CA PRO A 249 -2.69 -9.21 25.03
C PRO A 249 -3.62 -8.54 26.03
N THR A 250 -3.06 -8.11 27.15
CA THR A 250 -3.69 -7.09 28.01
C THR A 250 -3.55 -5.71 27.38
N GLU A 251 -4.38 -4.74 27.81
CA GLU A 251 -4.30 -3.34 27.37
C GLU A 251 -2.86 -2.79 27.48
N ALA A 252 -2.22 -3.04 28.62
CA ALA A 252 -0.87 -2.55 28.90
C ALA A 252 0.19 -3.21 28.00
N GLU A 253 0.02 -4.49 27.67
CA GLU A 253 0.92 -5.21 26.76
C GLU A 253 0.79 -4.69 25.35
N LEU A 254 -0.43 -4.53 24.84
CA LEU A 254 -0.66 -4.02 23.50
C LEU A 254 -0.17 -2.57 23.33
N TRP A 255 -0.43 -1.71 24.31
CA TRP A 255 0.13 -0.35 24.34
C TRP A 255 1.65 -0.37 24.27
N ARG A 256 2.29 -1.26 25.03
CA ARG A 256 3.74 -1.42 25.03
C ARG A 256 4.25 -1.93 23.69
N THR A 257 3.54 -2.85 23.04
CA THR A 257 3.87 -3.34 21.69
C THR A 257 3.83 -2.20 20.68
N LEU A 258 2.76 -1.40 20.64
CA LEU A 258 2.65 -0.26 19.72
C LEU A 258 3.77 0.76 19.92
N LYS A 259 4.22 0.98 21.17
CA LYS A 259 5.30 1.93 21.48
C LYS A 259 6.69 1.38 21.14
N LYS A 260 6.98 0.14 21.54
CA LYS A 260 8.34 -0.44 21.49
C LYS A 260 8.64 -1.19 20.20
N THR A 261 7.61 -1.73 19.56
CA THR A 261 7.74 -2.57 18.37
C THR A 261 6.63 -2.18 17.41
N PRO A 262 6.64 -0.93 16.91
CA PRO A 262 5.60 -0.44 16.03
C PRO A 262 5.52 -1.30 14.77
N LEU A 263 4.30 -1.51 14.29
CA LEU A 263 4.08 -2.18 13.02
C LEU A 263 4.61 -1.29 11.90
N LEU A 264 5.66 -1.75 11.21
CA LEU A 264 6.33 -1.00 10.13
C LEU A 264 5.37 -0.55 9.03
N SER A 265 4.32 -1.34 8.77
CA SER A 265 3.29 -1.05 7.77
C SER A 265 2.49 0.23 8.04
N TYR A 266 2.47 0.72 9.28
CA TYR A 266 1.72 1.91 9.69
C TYR A 266 2.60 3.11 10.02
N GLU A 267 3.93 2.99 9.85
CA GLU A 267 4.90 4.06 10.16
C GLU A 267 4.68 4.66 11.57
N ILE A 268 4.39 3.80 12.56
CA ILE A 268 4.07 4.26 13.92
C ILE A 268 5.34 4.72 14.63
N GLU A 269 5.33 5.95 15.11
CA GLU A 269 6.44 6.55 15.85
C GLU A 269 6.06 6.82 17.31
N SER A 270 7.01 6.72 18.23
CA SER A 270 6.82 7.12 19.63
C SER A 270 7.16 8.59 19.81
N GLY A 271 6.36 9.32 20.60
CA GLY A 271 6.65 10.70 20.93
C GLY A 271 5.86 11.20 22.14
N THR A 272 5.70 12.52 22.24
CA THR A 272 4.91 13.17 23.28
C THR A 272 3.82 14.04 22.66
N HIS A 273 2.60 13.94 23.18
CA HIS A 273 1.43 14.72 22.75
C HIS A 273 0.79 15.38 23.97
N HIS A 274 0.75 16.72 24.00
CA HIS A 274 0.30 17.50 25.17
C HIS A 274 1.00 17.12 26.49
N GLY A 275 2.30 16.81 26.44
CA GLY A 275 3.09 16.45 27.62
C GLY A 275 2.87 15.02 28.13
N GLU A 276 2.03 14.21 27.48
CA GLU A 276 1.86 12.79 27.77
C GLU A 276 2.55 11.92 26.69
N ASP A 277 2.99 10.72 27.10
CA ASP A 277 3.47 9.68 26.17
C ASP A 277 2.42 9.34 25.12
N ALA A 278 2.80 9.37 23.85
CA ALA A 278 1.92 9.06 22.72
C ALA A 278 2.63 8.26 21.63
N VAL A 279 1.83 7.64 20.77
CA VAL A 279 2.27 7.07 19.49
C VAL A 279 1.62 7.83 18.35
N PHE A 280 2.29 7.95 17.22
CA PHE A 280 1.87 8.78 16.08
C PHE A 280 1.76 7.92 14.83
N MET A 281 0.70 8.13 14.05
CA MET A 281 0.53 7.59 12.70
C MET A 281 0.35 8.79 11.77
N GLY A 282 1.45 9.26 11.18
CA GLY A 282 1.50 10.57 10.52
C GLY A 282 1.25 11.72 11.50
N ASP A 283 0.28 12.59 11.21
CA ASP A 283 -0.14 13.71 12.06
C ASP A 283 -1.12 13.31 13.17
N LYS A 284 -1.55 12.04 13.21
CA LYS A 284 -2.56 11.56 14.15
C LYS A 284 -1.92 10.97 15.40
N GLY A 285 -1.80 11.78 16.45
CA GLY A 285 -1.35 11.32 17.77
C GLY A 285 -2.39 10.48 18.51
N LEU A 286 -1.96 9.37 19.11
CA LEU A 286 -2.74 8.54 20.02
C LEU A 286 -2.05 8.51 21.38
N GLY A 287 -2.56 9.32 22.32
CA GLY A 287 -2.14 9.26 23.72
C GLY A 287 -2.75 8.08 24.46
N LYS A 288 -2.20 7.77 25.64
CA LYS A 288 -2.61 6.60 26.45
C LYS A 288 -4.11 6.58 26.77
N ARG A 289 -4.72 7.70 27.20
CA ARG A 289 -6.16 7.77 27.49
C ARG A 289 -7.02 7.48 26.26
N SER A 290 -6.61 8.03 25.11
CA SER A 290 -7.29 7.83 23.83
C SER A 290 -7.18 6.39 23.32
N PHE A 291 -6.05 5.73 23.59
CA PHE A 291 -5.88 4.30 23.37
C PHE A 291 -6.78 3.47 24.28
N SER A 292 -6.77 3.71 25.60
CA SER A 292 -7.62 3.01 26.57
C SER A 292 -9.10 3.09 26.21
N SER A 293 -9.57 4.27 25.80
CA SER A 293 -10.95 4.46 25.36
C SER A 293 -11.31 3.61 24.13
N ARG A 294 -10.39 3.53 23.15
CA ARG A 294 -10.57 2.65 21.98
C ARG A 294 -10.55 1.20 22.42
N TRP A 295 -9.52 0.76 23.13
CA TRP A 295 -9.34 -0.62 23.62
C TRP A 295 -10.56 -1.13 24.40
N LYS A 296 -11.15 -0.27 25.23
CA LYS A 296 -12.39 -0.57 25.94
C LYS A 296 -13.55 -0.83 24.97
N ARG A 297 -13.75 0.02 23.95
CA ARG A 297 -14.75 -0.21 22.89
C ARG A 297 -14.52 -1.50 22.10
N TYR A 298 -13.27 -1.91 21.92
CA TYR A 298 -12.91 -3.18 21.27
C TYR A 298 -13.31 -4.40 22.09
N THR A 299 -13.19 -4.31 23.41
CA THR A 299 -13.29 -5.46 24.31
C THR A 299 -14.64 -5.57 25.01
N GLU A 300 -15.42 -4.48 25.07
CA GLU A 300 -16.75 -4.44 25.71
C GLU A 300 -17.87 -5.11 24.91
N ASN A 301 -17.75 -5.19 23.58
CA ASN A 301 -18.79 -5.79 22.71
C ASN A 301 -18.76 -7.33 22.67
N LYS A 302 -18.43 -7.98 23.78
CA LYS A 302 -18.80 -9.38 23.98
C LYS A 302 -20.31 -9.43 24.13
N TYR A 303 -21.04 -9.61 23.03
CA TYR A 303 -22.46 -9.89 23.10
C TYR A 303 -22.67 -10.99 24.16
N THR A 304 -23.53 -10.68 25.13
CA THR A 304 -24.22 -11.66 25.95
C THR A 304 -24.80 -12.71 24.99
N ILE A 305 -24.07 -13.81 24.79
CA ILE A 305 -24.61 -15.02 24.18
C ILE A 305 -25.65 -15.50 25.18
N THR A 306 -26.88 -15.02 25.01
CA THR A 306 -28.04 -15.56 25.70
C THR A 306 -28.30 -16.91 25.05
N HIS A 307 -27.84 -17.97 25.70
CA HIS A 307 -28.26 -19.33 25.37
C HIS A 307 -29.75 -19.42 25.64
N ASN A 308 -30.56 -19.26 24.59
CA ASN A 308 -31.95 -19.72 24.55
C ASN A 308 -31.97 -21.15 24.03
#